data_AF-A0A9D8WEU0-F1
#
_entry.id   AF-A0A9D8WEU0-F1
#
_cell.length_a   1.000
_cell.length_b   1.000
_cell.length_c   1.000
_cell.angle_alpha   90.00
_cell.angle_beta   90.00
_cell.angle_gamma   90.00
#
_symmetry.space_group_name_H-M   'P 1'
#
loop_
_entity.id
_entity.type
_entity.pdbx_description
1 polymer ?
#
loop_
_entity_poly.entity_id
_entity_poly.type
_entity_poly.pdbx_seq_one_letter_code
_entity_poly.pdbx_strand_id
1 'polypeptide(L)'
;MAHALAALLPLLFLLLTAAPLHAAELNGGYDGIGDAAGMALTLSEAERRVVGRLAMPSGVTYTLNGERAETASGSAQGALRVSGAVQNGAFFHIEERPLGLQFLFIPAKSDGTPDLGSSREYSFLKRGVRPTLSSDARKIYRDAPEGPVDIVVFVDGFRGWSPQDVARLYASLRADARGLILLHDHATAELMWRICEAGTLEEAEAAALSEMLERQQAGCASYLPLVETAREGGLFPEFLRRAQFQFELIRATVLCDRGESAPARCADVSALAAPLILRWRQAHSIMRALARPASGEADGSVEMAPVPDPVRQPDAVPEREAEDGRVVAEEQVPSTAPGTPLPLARPGAESETVSDFLPDTSSLESSAQADEAMPEHRLPLAPPE
;
A
#
# COMPACT_ATOMS: atom_id res chain seq x y z
N MET A 1 -27.31 62.19 20.49
CA MET A 1 -26.85 60.97 19.79
C MET A 1 -25.33 60.81 19.97
N ALA A 2 -24.85 60.52 21.19
CA ALA A 2 -23.42 60.65 21.53
C ALA A 2 -22.80 59.38 22.15
N HIS A 3 -23.54 58.27 22.25
CA HIS A 3 -23.06 57.02 22.86
C HIS A 3 -22.80 55.89 21.85
N ALA A 4 -23.15 56.07 20.57
CA ALA A 4 -22.91 55.07 19.53
C ALA A 4 -21.46 55.01 19.01
N LEU A 5 -20.71 56.12 19.06
CA LEU A 5 -19.31 56.14 18.58
C LEU A 5 -18.29 55.56 19.58
N ALA A 6 -18.59 55.60 20.89
CA ALA A 6 -17.62 55.18 21.91
C ALA A 6 -17.37 53.67 21.96
N ALA A 7 -18.31 52.86 21.46
CA ALA A 7 -18.22 51.40 21.46
C ALA A 7 -17.43 50.80 20.26
N LEU A 8 -17.15 51.60 19.23
CA LEU A 8 -16.46 51.15 18.01
C LEU A 8 -14.91 51.19 18.12
N LEU A 9 -14.35 52.07 18.96
CA LEU A 9 -12.89 52.16 19.16
C LEU A 9 -12.23 50.88 19.73
N PRO A 10 -12.76 50.20 20.76
CA PRO A 10 -12.10 49.00 21.31
C PRO A 10 -12.18 47.80 20.35
N LEU A 11 -13.22 47.74 19.50
CA LEU A 11 -13.35 46.69 18.48
C LEU A 11 -12.34 46.87 17.34
N LEU A 12 -12.05 48.13 16.96
CA LEU A 12 -11.05 48.44 15.93
C LEU A 12 -9.63 48.10 16.40
N PHE A 13 -9.31 48.31 17.69
CA PHE A 13 -7.99 48.00 18.24
C PHE A 13 -7.71 46.48 18.32
N LEU A 14 -8.73 45.65 18.53
CA LEU A 14 -8.57 44.18 18.54
C LEU A 14 -8.33 43.58 17.14
N LEU A 15 -8.63 44.32 16.06
CA LEU A 15 -8.42 43.87 14.68
C LEU A 15 -7.00 44.15 14.16
N LEU A 16 -6.18 44.94 14.87
CA LEU A 16 -4.80 45.26 14.46
C LEU A 16 -3.72 44.35 15.07
N THR A 17 -4.07 43.38 15.92
CA THR A 17 -3.12 42.40 16.47
C THR A 17 -3.13 41.06 15.72
N ALA A 18 -3.36 41.11 14.40
CA ALA A 18 -2.98 40.00 13.53
C ALA A 18 -1.45 39.98 13.43
N ALA A 19 -0.81 39.12 14.23
CA ALA A 19 0.62 38.86 14.09
C ALA A 19 0.91 38.42 12.64
N PRO A 20 1.98 38.93 11.99
CA PRO A 20 2.32 38.47 10.65
C PRO A 20 2.65 36.99 10.71
N LEU A 21 1.80 36.17 10.09
CA LEU A 21 2.10 34.80 9.71
C LEU A 21 3.33 34.86 8.80
N HIS A 22 4.51 34.78 9.39
CA HIS A 22 5.74 34.50 8.67
C HIS A 22 5.56 33.11 8.08
N ALA A 23 5.55 33.02 6.74
CA ALA A 23 5.68 31.73 6.09
C ALA A 23 6.96 31.08 6.62
N ALA A 24 6.85 29.85 7.10
CA ALA A 24 7.99 29.20 7.71
C ALA A 24 9.04 28.86 6.65
N GLU A 25 10.31 28.99 7.02
CA GLU A 25 11.42 28.88 6.07
C GLU A 25 11.58 27.44 5.60
N LEU A 26 11.63 27.24 4.28
CA LEU A 26 11.94 25.94 3.68
C LEU A 26 13.40 25.52 3.95
N ASN A 27 14.22 26.42 4.52
CA ASN A 27 15.60 26.16 4.94
C ASN A 27 15.74 24.91 5.83
N GLY A 28 16.61 23.99 5.42
CA GLY A 28 17.07 22.89 6.26
C GLY A 28 17.37 21.59 5.52
N GLY A 29 17.79 20.60 6.30
CA GLY A 29 17.77 19.20 5.87
C GLY A 29 16.40 18.58 6.13
N TYR A 30 16.03 17.57 5.35
CA TYR A 30 14.84 16.75 5.55
C TYR A 30 15.12 15.29 5.22
N ASP A 31 14.50 14.37 5.96
CA ASP A 31 14.69 12.93 5.85
C ASP A 31 13.36 12.27 5.45
N GLY A 32 13.38 11.41 4.44
CA GLY A 32 12.17 10.85 3.84
C GLY A 32 11.52 9.76 4.68
N ILE A 33 10.18 9.74 4.69
CA ILE A 33 9.33 8.77 5.39
C ILE A 33 8.32 8.11 4.44
N GLY A 34 7.77 6.96 4.83
CA GLY A 34 6.85 6.20 3.99
C GLY A 34 7.53 5.77 2.68
N ASP A 35 6.93 6.12 1.54
CA ASP A 35 7.47 5.84 0.21
C ASP A 35 8.76 6.61 -0.12
N ALA A 36 9.09 7.62 0.70
CA ALA A 36 10.36 8.36 0.62
C ALA A 36 11.45 7.78 1.53
N ALA A 37 11.23 6.66 2.21
CA ALA A 37 12.21 6.10 3.17
C ALA A 37 13.59 5.88 2.52
N GLY A 38 14.64 6.43 3.15
CA GLY A 38 16.00 6.42 2.62
C GLY A 38 16.33 7.53 1.62
N MET A 39 15.37 8.37 1.24
CA MET A 39 15.63 9.64 0.55
C MET A 39 16.10 10.71 1.54
N ALA A 40 16.97 11.61 1.08
CA ALA A 40 17.37 12.78 1.84
C ALA A 40 17.26 14.03 0.98
N LEU A 41 16.58 15.05 1.50
CA LEU A 41 16.42 16.35 0.88
C LEU A 41 17.21 17.41 1.68
N THR A 42 17.74 18.41 1.00
CA THR A 42 18.28 19.63 1.60
C THR A 42 17.81 20.81 0.78
N LEU A 43 17.23 21.81 1.44
CA LEU A 43 16.71 23.03 0.83
C LEU A 43 17.40 24.25 1.45
N SER A 44 17.64 25.25 0.61
CA SER A 44 18.04 26.60 1.00
C SER A 44 17.19 27.59 0.22
N GLU A 45 16.68 28.57 0.94
CA GLU A 45 15.78 29.61 0.47
C GLU A 45 16.48 30.96 0.60
N ALA A 46 16.47 31.74 -0.48
CA ALA A 46 16.91 33.13 -0.50
C ALA A 46 15.88 33.96 -1.27
N GLU A 47 15.28 34.94 -0.60
CA GLU A 47 14.17 35.77 -1.12
C GLU A 47 12.98 34.92 -1.56
N ARG A 48 12.81 34.68 -2.87
CA ARG A 48 11.80 33.77 -3.44
C ARG A 48 12.40 32.48 -3.99
N ARG A 49 13.72 32.41 -4.14
CA ARG A 49 14.41 31.31 -4.82
C ARG A 49 14.64 30.16 -3.85
N VAL A 50 14.25 28.96 -4.25
CA VAL A 50 14.45 27.71 -3.51
C VAL A 50 15.41 26.83 -4.30
N VAL A 51 16.59 26.59 -3.72
CA VAL A 51 17.62 25.70 -4.28
C VAL A 51 17.87 24.54 -3.33
N GLY A 52 18.33 23.41 -3.85
CA GLY A 52 18.51 22.24 -2.99
C GLY A 52 19.11 21.02 -3.67
N ARG A 53 19.03 19.91 -2.95
CA ARG A 53 19.53 18.61 -3.40
C ARG A 53 18.67 17.48 -2.84
N LEU A 54 18.21 16.59 -3.70
CA LEU A 54 17.48 15.37 -3.37
C LEU A 54 18.35 14.15 -3.70
N ALA A 55 18.70 13.36 -2.70
CA ALA A 55 19.39 12.09 -2.86
C ALA A 55 18.36 10.94 -2.79
N MET A 56 18.39 10.07 -3.81
CA MET A 56 17.57 8.86 -3.90
C MET A 56 18.31 7.66 -3.30
N PRO A 57 17.61 6.61 -2.84
CA PRO A 57 18.25 5.39 -2.29
C PRO A 57 19.12 4.66 -3.32
N SER A 58 18.87 4.87 -4.62
CA SER A 58 19.68 4.34 -5.73
C SER A 58 21.03 5.05 -5.92
N GLY A 59 21.38 6.04 -5.08
CA GLY A 59 22.57 6.88 -5.23
C GLY A 59 22.42 8.02 -6.24
N VAL A 60 21.36 8.02 -7.06
CA VAL A 60 21.04 9.13 -7.95
C VAL A 60 20.75 10.38 -7.13
N THR A 61 21.41 11.48 -7.48
CA THR A 61 21.25 12.77 -6.79
C THR A 61 20.77 13.83 -7.76
N TYR A 62 19.67 14.49 -7.43
CA TYR A 62 19.14 15.62 -8.17
C TYR A 62 19.52 16.94 -7.48
N THR A 63 19.86 17.97 -8.26
CA THR A 63 19.84 19.36 -7.80
C THR A 63 18.47 19.96 -8.06
N LEU A 64 17.99 20.77 -7.11
CA LEU A 64 16.72 21.49 -7.20
C LEU A 64 16.99 22.95 -7.51
N ASN A 65 16.20 23.51 -8.41
CA ASN A 65 16.14 24.95 -8.64
C ASN A 65 14.69 25.34 -8.96
N GLY A 66 14.10 26.17 -8.11
CA GLY A 66 12.71 26.61 -8.20
C GLY A 66 12.45 27.88 -7.42
N GLU A 67 11.19 28.26 -7.30
CA GLU A 67 10.74 29.49 -6.67
C GLU A 67 9.47 29.26 -5.84
N ARG A 68 9.26 30.06 -4.78
CA ARG A 68 7.98 30.09 -4.07
C ARG A 68 6.87 30.63 -4.99
N ALA A 69 5.70 30.00 -4.94
CA ALA A 69 4.52 30.49 -5.66
C ALA A 69 4.12 31.89 -5.16
N GLU A 70 4.03 32.05 -3.84
CA GLU A 70 3.83 33.33 -3.15
C GLU A 70 4.66 33.39 -1.85
N THR A 71 5.07 34.58 -1.44
CA THR A 71 5.88 34.80 -0.21
C THR A 71 5.16 34.36 1.07
N ALA A 72 3.82 34.37 1.08
CA ALA A 72 3.00 33.88 2.19
C ALA A 72 2.60 32.40 2.07
N SER A 73 2.79 31.79 0.88
CA SER A 73 2.49 30.37 0.68
C SER A 73 3.61 29.49 1.23
N GLY A 74 3.27 28.41 1.93
CA GLY A 74 4.20 27.34 2.27
C GLY A 74 4.58 26.47 1.07
N SER A 75 4.62 27.02 -0.15
CA SER A 75 4.74 26.24 -1.39
C SER A 75 5.81 26.74 -2.35
N ALA A 76 6.49 25.81 -3.03
CA ALA A 76 7.53 26.11 -4.00
C ALA A 76 7.55 25.07 -5.13
N GLN A 77 7.82 25.53 -6.35
CA GLN A 77 7.84 24.68 -7.55
C GLN A 77 9.07 24.94 -8.42
N GLY A 78 9.49 23.96 -9.20
CA GLY A 78 10.66 24.14 -10.08
C GLY A 78 11.12 22.87 -10.80
N ALA A 79 12.39 22.88 -11.18
CA ALA A 79 13.03 21.80 -11.92
C ALA A 79 14.02 20.99 -11.07
N LEU A 80 14.09 19.70 -11.38
CA LEU A 80 15.06 18.73 -10.87
C LEU A 80 16.03 18.35 -11.99
N ARG A 81 17.33 18.52 -11.74
CA ARG A 81 18.40 18.11 -12.68
C ARG A 81 19.20 16.99 -12.05
N VAL A 82 19.46 15.91 -12.80
CA VAL A 82 20.41 14.89 -12.34
C VAL A 82 21.79 15.56 -12.21
N SER A 83 22.49 15.31 -11.11
CA SER A 83 23.79 15.92 -10.83
C SER A 83 24.79 15.56 -11.94
N GLY A 84 25.30 16.57 -12.64
CA GLY A 84 26.18 16.40 -13.81
C GLY A 84 25.46 16.38 -15.18
N ALA A 85 24.12 16.37 -15.22
CA ALA A 85 23.37 16.42 -16.48
C ALA A 85 23.11 17.87 -16.95
N VAL A 86 23.12 18.06 -18.27
CA VAL A 86 22.86 19.36 -18.92
C VAL A 86 21.37 19.72 -18.90
N GLN A 87 20.48 18.72 -19.02
CA GLN A 87 19.03 18.89 -19.10
C GLN A 87 18.30 18.63 -17.77
N ASN A 88 17.07 19.12 -17.68
CA ASN A 88 16.13 18.78 -16.60
C ASN A 88 15.70 17.32 -16.73
N GLY A 89 15.73 16.57 -15.62
CA GLY A 89 15.29 15.16 -15.58
C GLY A 89 13.89 14.98 -14.98
N ALA A 90 13.42 15.99 -14.23
CA ALA A 90 12.10 16.02 -13.59
C ALA A 90 11.73 17.46 -13.20
N PHE A 91 10.53 17.62 -12.68
CA PHE A 91 9.97 18.82 -12.07
C PHE A 91 9.50 18.51 -10.65
N PHE A 92 9.29 19.53 -9.83
CA PHE A 92 8.80 19.36 -8.47
C PHE A 92 7.77 20.42 -8.06
N HIS A 93 6.93 20.04 -7.10
CA HIS A 93 6.14 20.92 -6.25
C HIS A 93 6.34 20.51 -4.78
N ILE A 94 6.45 21.48 -3.89
CA ILE A 94 6.64 21.31 -2.45
C ILE A 94 5.49 22.00 -1.73
N GLU A 95 4.92 21.32 -0.74
CA GLU A 95 4.02 21.90 0.25
C GLU A 95 4.57 21.69 1.66
N GLU A 96 4.67 22.77 2.42
CA GLU A 96 5.05 22.73 3.83
C GLU A 96 3.97 22.02 4.67
N ARG A 97 4.43 21.20 5.61
CA ARG A 97 3.59 20.49 6.59
C ARG A 97 4.16 20.74 8.00
N PRO A 98 3.36 20.65 9.08
CA PRO A 98 3.79 21.08 10.43
C PRO A 98 5.09 20.45 10.98
N LEU A 99 5.53 19.30 10.47
CA LEU A 99 6.76 18.61 10.88
C LEU A 99 7.79 18.44 9.75
N GLY A 100 7.56 19.05 8.58
CA GLY A 100 8.37 18.80 7.39
C GLY A 100 7.69 19.28 6.10
N LEU A 101 7.63 18.44 5.07
CA LEU A 101 7.05 18.80 3.79
C LEU A 101 6.52 17.57 3.01
N GLN A 102 5.63 17.87 2.08
CA GLN A 102 5.13 16.97 1.04
C GLN A 102 5.76 17.40 -0.29
N PHE A 103 6.28 16.43 -1.04
CA PHE A 103 7.11 16.65 -2.22
C PHE A 103 6.54 15.85 -3.38
N LEU A 104 5.99 16.54 -4.38
CA LEU A 104 5.55 15.94 -5.63
C LEU A 104 6.72 15.92 -6.60
N PHE A 105 7.19 14.72 -6.95
CA PHE A 105 8.17 14.47 -8.01
C PHE A 105 7.44 14.19 -9.32
N ILE A 106 7.74 14.93 -10.39
CA ILE A 106 7.10 14.77 -11.69
C ILE A 106 8.19 14.46 -12.72
N PRO A 107 8.29 13.23 -13.26
CA PRO A 107 9.28 12.91 -14.30
C PRO A 107 9.16 13.83 -15.52
N ALA A 108 10.26 14.06 -16.24
CA ALA A 108 10.20 14.65 -17.57
C ALA A 108 10.00 13.56 -18.64
N LYS A 109 9.17 13.84 -19.65
CA LYS A 109 9.05 13.01 -20.86
C LYS A 109 10.25 13.24 -21.78
N SER A 110 10.35 12.45 -22.86
CA SER A 110 11.40 12.59 -23.88
C SER A 110 11.41 13.93 -24.62
N ASP A 111 10.29 14.66 -24.63
CA ASP A 111 10.16 16.02 -25.16
C ASP A 111 10.48 17.12 -24.11
N GLY A 112 10.85 16.74 -22.89
CA GLY A 112 11.12 17.66 -21.78
C GLY A 112 9.87 18.16 -21.04
N THR A 113 8.66 17.77 -21.43
CA THR A 113 7.42 18.17 -20.72
C THR A 113 7.19 17.35 -19.45
N PRO A 114 6.43 17.87 -18.46
CA PRO A 114 6.13 17.12 -17.23
C PRO A 114 5.20 15.92 -17.49
N ASP A 115 5.55 14.75 -16.95
CA ASP A 115 4.68 13.57 -16.93
C ASP A 115 3.90 13.45 -15.62
N LEU A 116 2.75 14.13 -15.57
CA LEU A 116 1.85 14.07 -14.42
C LEU A 116 1.32 12.66 -14.14
N GLY A 117 1.18 11.81 -15.18
CA GLY A 117 0.69 10.43 -15.03
C GLY A 117 1.69 9.51 -14.32
N SER A 118 2.98 9.81 -14.41
CA SER A 118 4.06 9.11 -13.69
C SER A 118 4.55 9.86 -12.44
N SER A 119 3.81 10.89 -12.01
CA SER A 119 4.18 11.67 -10.81
C SER A 119 4.07 10.82 -9.54
N ARG A 120 4.88 11.16 -8.54
CA ARG A 120 4.95 10.46 -7.25
C ARG A 120 5.05 11.47 -6.13
N GLU A 121 4.30 11.21 -5.07
CA GLU A 121 4.31 12.05 -3.89
C GLU A 121 5.12 11.42 -2.76
N TYR A 122 5.94 12.23 -2.11
CA TYR A 122 6.91 11.82 -1.11
C TYR A 122 6.74 12.68 0.14
N SER A 123 6.77 12.06 1.32
CA SER A 123 6.70 12.76 2.60
C SER A 123 8.08 12.85 3.24
N PHE A 124 8.45 14.03 3.74
CA PHE A 124 9.73 14.29 4.38
C PHE A 124 9.53 14.96 5.75
N LEU A 125 10.30 14.54 6.75
CA LEU A 125 10.39 15.21 8.05
C LEU A 125 11.59 16.14 8.10
N LYS A 126 11.49 17.28 8.78
CA LYS A 126 12.63 18.20 8.93
C LYS A 126 13.72 17.57 9.79
N ARG A 127 14.96 17.51 9.29
CA ARG A 127 16.10 16.86 9.97
C ARG A 127 16.36 17.54 11.31
N GLY A 128 16.44 16.74 12.37
CA GLY A 128 16.50 17.23 13.76
C GLY A 128 15.13 17.36 14.42
N VAL A 129 14.04 17.50 13.66
CA VAL A 129 12.70 17.14 14.14
C VAL A 129 12.64 15.61 14.18
N ARG A 130 13.14 15.06 15.28
CA ARG A 130 12.54 13.81 15.78
C ARG A 130 11.08 14.16 16.03
N PRO A 131 10.10 13.45 15.45
CA PRO A 131 8.76 13.47 16.00
C PRO A 131 8.94 13.10 17.48
N THR A 132 8.63 14.02 18.38
CA THR A 132 8.61 13.71 19.81
C THR A 132 7.34 12.92 20.09
N LEU A 133 7.32 11.71 19.54
CA LEU A 133 6.87 10.54 20.26
C LEU A 133 7.81 10.42 21.47
N SER A 134 7.58 11.26 22.49
CA SER A 134 8.02 10.89 23.83
C SER A 134 7.37 9.54 24.15
N SER A 135 7.98 8.76 25.02
CA SER A 135 7.33 7.56 25.57
C SER A 135 5.94 7.86 26.16
N ASP A 136 5.73 9.12 26.56
CA ASP A 136 4.50 9.65 27.16
C ASP A 136 3.58 10.36 26.15
N ALA A 137 3.95 10.41 24.87
CA ALA A 137 3.06 10.83 23.79
C ALA A 137 2.00 9.74 23.62
N ARG A 138 0.96 9.80 24.48
CA ARG A 138 -0.26 9.00 24.37
C ARG A 138 -0.62 8.92 22.89
N LYS A 139 -0.59 7.71 22.31
CA LYS A 139 -1.00 7.44 20.93
C LYS A 139 -2.34 8.15 20.73
N ILE A 140 -2.37 9.27 20.00
CA ILE A 140 -3.59 10.06 19.81
C ILE A 140 -4.41 9.32 18.78
N TYR A 141 -5.26 8.43 19.28
CA TYR A 141 -6.21 7.70 18.46
C TYR A 141 -7.29 8.67 17.97
N ARG A 142 -7.78 8.42 16.76
CA ARG A 142 -8.99 9.05 16.25
C ARG A 142 -10.19 8.35 16.88
N ASP A 143 -11.27 9.10 17.07
CA ASP A 143 -12.52 8.55 17.57
C ASP A 143 -12.98 7.41 16.65
N ALA A 144 -13.35 6.28 17.27
CA ALA A 144 -13.87 5.11 16.57
C ALA A 144 -15.40 5.19 16.48
N PRO A 145 -16.02 4.67 15.40
CA PRO A 145 -17.48 4.55 15.34
C PRO A 145 -18.07 3.83 16.56
N GLU A 146 -19.17 4.34 17.11
CA GLU A 146 -19.84 3.73 18.27
C GLU A 146 -20.52 2.40 17.91
N GLY A 147 -21.14 2.34 16.72
CA GLY A 147 -21.83 1.15 16.21
C GLY A 147 -20.94 0.20 15.41
N PRO A 148 -21.47 -0.97 15.01
CA PRO A 148 -20.80 -1.90 14.10
C PRO A 148 -20.42 -1.23 12.77
N VAL A 149 -19.29 -1.63 12.21
CA VAL A 149 -18.76 -1.08 10.95
C VAL A 149 -18.75 -2.13 9.84
N ASP A 150 -18.78 -1.65 8.59
CA ASP A 150 -18.45 -2.51 7.45
C ASP A 150 -16.97 -2.89 7.45
N ILE A 151 -16.63 -4.04 6.85
CA ILE A 151 -15.23 -4.49 6.74
C ILE A 151 -14.35 -3.48 5.98
N VAL A 152 -14.85 -2.77 4.97
CA VAL A 152 -14.05 -1.75 4.27
C VAL A 152 -13.72 -0.59 5.21
N VAL A 153 -14.71 -0.11 5.97
CA VAL A 153 -14.52 0.95 6.99
C VAL A 153 -13.57 0.49 8.10
N PHE A 154 -13.66 -0.77 8.52
CA PHE A 154 -12.73 -1.36 9.49
C PHE A 154 -11.29 -1.36 8.96
N VAL A 155 -11.07 -1.88 7.75
CA VAL A 155 -9.73 -2.00 7.13
C VAL A 155 -9.11 -0.63 6.87
N ASP A 156 -9.89 0.35 6.44
CA ASP A 156 -9.42 1.73 6.20
C ASP A 156 -9.14 2.47 7.54
N GLY A 157 -9.80 2.08 8.64
CA GLY A 157 -9.78 2.80 9.92
C GLY A 157 -8.89 2.23 11.04
N PHE A 158 -8.75 0.90 11.17
CA PHE A 158 -8.26 0.24 12.40
C PHE A 158 -6.88 0.68 12.89
N ARG A 159 -6.01 1.18 12.01
CA ARG A 159 -4.68 1.68 12.41
C ARG A 159 -4.71 2.99 13.19
N GLY A 160 -5.80 3.75 13.07
CA GLY A 160 -6.00 5.03 13.74
C GLY A 160 -6.78 4.95 15.05
N TRP A 161 -7.41 3.81 15.37
CA TRP A 161 -8.24 3.63 16.58
C TRP A 161 -7.44 3.03 17.73
N SER A 162 -8.01 3.10 18.95
CA SER A 162 -7.40 2.49 20.13
C SER A 162 -7.43 0.95 20.03
N PRO A 163 -6.49 0.22 20.66
CA PRO A 163 -6.53 -1.23 20.76
C PRO A 163 -7.88 -1.79 21.22
N GLN A 164 -8.52 -1.11 22.19
CA GLN A 164 -9.84 -1.46 22.70
C GLN A 164 -10.92 -1.29 21.61
N ASP A 165 -10.91 -0.17 20.88
CA ASP A 165 -11.84 0.06 19.76
C ASP A 165 -11.61 -0.90 18.59
N VAL A 166 -10.35 -1.26 18.31
CA VAL A 166 -10.02 -2.27 17.29
C VAL A 166 -10.58 -3.63 17.69
N ALA A 167 -10.46 -4.02 18.97
CA ALA A 167 -11.05 -5.26 19.48
C ALA A 167 -12.57 -5.25 19.39
N ARG A 168 -13.22 -4.19 19.91
CA ARG A 168 -14.66 -3.94 19.87
C ARG A 168 -15.23 -4.02 18.45
N LEU A 169 -14.63 -3.27 17.52
CA LEU A 169 -15.11 -3.21 16.15
C LEU A 169 -14.81 -4.50 15.38
N TYR A 170 -13.68 -5.17 15.62
CA TYR A 170 -13.40 -6.49 15.05
C TYR A 170 -14.41 -7.55 15.50
N ALA A 171 -14.76 -7.58 16.79
CA ALA A 171 -15.79 -8.46 17.33
C ALA A 171 -17.17 -8.19 16.72
N SER A 172 -17.48 -6.92 16.42
CA SER A 172 -18.73 -6.51 15.77
C SER A 172 -18.83 -6.87 14.28
N LEU A 173 -17.71 -7.21 13.62
CA LEU A 173 -17.74 -7.66 12.23
C LEU A 173 -18.53 -8.98 12.09
N ARG A 174 -19.11 -9.20 10.91
CA ARG A 174 -19.70 -10.49 10.56
C ARG A 174 -18.62 -11.60 10.55
N ALA A 175 -19.04 -12.85 10.80
CA ALA A 175 -18.12 -13.99 10.84
C ALA A 175 -17.39 -14.24 9.51
N ASP A 176 -18.04 -14.01 8.36
CA ASP A 176 -17.44 -14.11 7.04
C ASP A 176 -16.38 -13.01 6.80
N ALA A 177 -16.66 -11.78 7.26
CA ALA A 177 -15.71 -10.67 7.23
C ALA A 177 -14.46 -10.95 8.10
N ARG A 178 -14.64 -11.50 9.32
CA ARG A 178 -13.51 -11.97 10.14
C ARG A 178 -12.74 -13.09 9.44
N GLY A 179 -13.45 -14.09 8.91
CA GLY A 179 -12.86 -15.21 8.17
C GLY A 179 -11.99 -14.77 7.00
N LEU A 180 -12.43 -13.78 6.23
CA LEU A 180 -11.65 -13.22 5.10
C LEU A 180 -10.32 -12.59 5.57
N ILE A 181 -10.31 -11.91 6.71
CA ILE A 181 -9.07 -11.38 7.32
C ILE A 181 -8.15 -12.55 7.74
N LEU A 182 -8.71 -13.59 8.38
CA LEU A 182 -7.98 -14.77 8.87
C LEU A 182 -7.33 -15.63 7.77
N LEU A 183 -7.74 -15.48 6.52
CA LEU A 183 -7.08 -16.10 5.34
C LEU A 183 -5.74 -15.42 4.98
N HIS A 184 -5.47 -14.22 5.49
CA HIS A 184 -4.32 -13.40 5.14
C HIS A 184 -3.36 -13.29 6.32
N ASP A 185 -2.16 -13.87 6.19
CA ASP A 185 -1.25 -14.12 7.33
C ASP A 185 -0.63 -12.86 7.95
N HIS A 186 -0.13 -11.91 7.15
CA HIS A 186 0.43 -10.64 7.62
C HIS A 186 -0.65 -9.68 8.11
N ALA A 187 -1.82 -9.65 7.44
CA ALA A 187 -2.98 -8.88 7.90
C ALA A 187 -3.48 -9.39 9.27
N THR A 188 -3.61 -10.71 9.43
CA THR A 188 -3.94 -11.32 10.73
C THR A 188 -2.88 -11.03 11.77
N ALA A 189 -1.59 -11.14 11.44
CA ALA A 189 -0.49 -10.88 12.37
C ALA A 189 -0.45 -9.42 12.87
N GLU A 190 -0.75 -8.44 12.01
CA GLU A 190 -0.83 -7.02 12.42
C GLU A 190 -2.06 -6.79 13.31
N LEU A 191 -3.21 -7.33 12.92
CA LEU A 191 -4.44 -7.16 13.68
C LEU A 191 -4.38 -7.84 15.06
N MET A 192 -3.84 -9.07 15.11
CA MET A 192 -3.62 -9.81 16.36
C MET A 192 -2.74 -9.04 17.33
N TRP A 193 -1.68 -8.38 16.84
CA TRP A 193 -0.81 -7.54 17.67
C TRP A 193 -1.62 -6.39 18.29
N ARG A 194 -2.36 -5.64 17.46
CA ARG A 194 -3.15 -4.49 17.92
C ARG A 194 -4.24 -4.87 18.91
N ILE A 195 -4.93 -5.99 18.71
CA ILE A 195 -5.94 -6.47 19.66
C ILE A 195 -5.27 -6.98 20.96
N CYS A 196 -4.12 -7.65 20.87
CA CYS A 196 -3.35 -8.03 22.06
C CYS A 196 -2.85 -6.83 22.88
N GLU A 197 -2.61 -5.65 22.27
CA GLU A 197 -2.29 -4.41 23.02
C GLU A 197 -3.47 -3.89 23.88
N ALA A 198 -4.71 -4.37 23.69
CA ALA A 198 -5.87 -3.88 24.43
C ALA A 198 -5.89 -4.30 25.91
N GLY A 199 -5.21 -5.41 26.25
CA GLY A 199 -5.14 -5.94 27.61
C GLY A 199 -6.45 -6.58 28.05
N THR A 200 -7.29 -5.83 28.75
CA THR A 200 -8.62 -6.28 29.20
C THR A 200 -9.65 -6.10 28.07
N LEU A 201 -10.43 -7.14 27.82
CA LEU A 201 -11.45 -7.21 26.76
C LEU A 201 -12.79 -7.66 27.33
N GLU A 202 -13.88 -7.20 26.70
CA GLU A 202 -15.23 -7.72 26.97
C GLU A 202 -15.40 -9.16 26.42
N GLU A 203 -16.42 -9.90 26.89
CA GLU A 203 -16.58 -11.33 26.56
C GLU A 203 -16.61 -11.62 25.04
N ALA A 204 -17.34 -10.80 24.27
CA ALA A 204 -17.43 -10.94 22.81
C ALA A 204 -16.09 -10.63 22.09
N GLU A 205 -15.32 -9.70 22.63
CA GLU A 205 -14.00 -9.31 22.11
C GLU A 205 -12.95 -10.37 22.41
N ALA A 206 -12.98 -10.92 23.63
CA ALA A 206 -12.15 -12.05 24.05
C ALA A 206 -12.46 -13.30 23.22
N ALA A 207 -13.73 -13.58 22.92
CA ALA A 207 -14.13 -14.70 22.05
C ALA A 207 -13.62 -14.53 20.60
N ALA A 208 -13.79 -13.34 20.01
CA ALA A 208 -13.28 -13.04 18.67
C ALA A 208 -11.73 -13.08 18.59
N LEU A 209 -11.05 -12.67 19.66
CA LEU A 209 -9.60 -12.83 19.79
C LEU A 209 -9.21 -14.30 19.95
N SER A 210 -9.96 -15.11 20.71
CA SER A 210 -9.68 -16.55 20.88
C SER A 210 -9.71 -17.30 19.54
N GLU A 211 -10.73 -17.04 18.71
CA GLU A 211 -10.85 -17.56 17.33
C GLU A 211 -9.56 -17.31 16.51
N MET A 212 -9.02 -16.09 16.60
CA MET A 212 -7.78 -15.70 15.93
C MET A 212 -6.54 -16.37 16.54
N LEU A 213 -6.44 -16.38 17.87
CA LEU A 213 -5.31 -16.96 18.62
C LEU A 213 -5.19 -18.48 18.43
N GLU A 214 -6.32 -19.20 18.45
CA GLU A 214 -6.40 -20.64 18.24
C GLU A 214 -5.92 -21.02 16.84
N ARG A 215 -6.39 -20.32 15.80
CA ARG A 215 -5.92 -20.49 14.41
C ARG A 215 -4.41 -20.24 14.29
N GLN A 216 -3.89 -19.28 15.04
CA GLN A 216 -2.47 -18.91 15.05
C GLN A 216 -1.61 -19.80 15.97
N GLN A 217 -2.22 -20.69 16.75
CA GLN A 217 -1.57 -21.50 17.80
C GLN A 217 -0.74 -20.64 18.76
N ALA A 218 -1.34 -19.51 19.14
CA ALA A 218 -0.67 -18.35 19.74
C ALA A 218 -1.39 -17.89 21.01
N GLY A 219 -0.68 -17.22 21.91
CA GLY A 219 -1.29 -16.46 23.01
C GLY A 219 -0.64 -15.08 23.12
N CYS A 220 -1.43 -14.04 23.42
CA CYS A 220 -0.92 -12.65 23.45
C CYS A 220 0.34 -12.46 24.32
N ALA A 221 0.38 -13.10 25.50
CA ALA A 221 1.56 -13.06 26.40
C ALA A 221 2.85 -13.60 25.76
N SER A 222 2.75 -14.55 24.81
CA SER A 222 3.88 -15.06 24.03
C SER A 222 4.16 -14.28 22.75
N TYR A 223 3.16 -13.53 22.26
CA TYR A 223 3.21 -12.85 20.98
C TYR A 223 3.79 -11.43 21.10
N LEU A 224 3.30 -10.64 22.07
CA LEU A 224 3.73 -9.26 22.26
C LEU A 224 5.25 -9.12 22.42
N PRO A 225 5.97 -9.96 23.20
CA PRO A 225 7.43 -9.89 23.29
C PRO A 225 8.12 -10.13 21.93
N LEU A 226 7.61 -11.06 21.10
CA LEU A 226 8.15 -11.31 19.76
C LEU A 226 7.91 -10.14 18.82
N VAL A 227 6.81 -9.41 18.97
CA VAL A 227 6.55 -8.19 18.19
C VAL A 227 7.56 -7.11 18.56
N GLU A 228 7.84 -6.89 19.85
CA GLU A 228 8.86 -5.91 20.25
C GLU A 228 10.25 -6.27 19.74
N THR A 229 10.69 -7.54 19.83
CA THR A 229 11.97 -7.96 19.21
C THR A 229 11.96 -7.81 17.69
N ALA A 230 10.83 -8.05 17.02
CA ALA A 230 10.69 -7.83 15.57
C ALA A 230 10.74 -6.33 15.20
N ARG A 231 10.27 -5.43 16.07
CA ARG A 231 10.38 -3.97 15.91
C ARG A 231 11.83 -3.50 16.00
N GLU A 232 12.61 -4.10 16.90
CA GLU A 232 14.05 -3.84 17.03
C GLU A 232 14.87 -4.41 15.86
N GLY A 233 14.42 -5.51 15.23
CA GLY A 233 15.08 -6.18 14.11
C GLY A 233 15.13 -5.42 12.77
N GLY A 234 14.62 -4.19 12.70
CA GLY A 234 14.74 -3.30 11.53
C GLY A 234 13.87 -3.65 10.30
N LEU A 235 13.41 -4.90 10.18
CA LEU A 235 12.53 -5.35 9.08
C LEU A 235 11.03 -5.11 9.35
N PHE A 236 10.66 -4.58 10.51
CA PHE A 236 9.26 -4.30 10.87
C PHE A 236 8.49 -3.40 9.88
N PRO A 237 9.09 -2.36 9.26
CA PRO A 237 8.41 -1.57 8.23
C PRO A 237 8.04 -2.38 6.98
N GLU A 238 8.84 -3.40 6.62
CA GLU A 238 8.53 -4.31 5.50
C GLU A 238 7.36 -5.24 5.85
N PHE A 239 7.29 -5.71 7.09
CA PHE A 239 6.12 -6.43 7.59
C PHE A 239 4.83 -5.61 7.48
N LEU A 240 4.86 -4.33 7.90
CA LEU A 240 3.70 -3.44 7.80
C LEU A 240 3.30 -3.16 6.35
N ARG A 241 4.24 -3.05 5.40
CA ARG A 241 3.93 -2.96 3.96
C ARG A 241 3.21 -4.22 3.45
N ARG A 242 3.66 -5.41 3.86
CA ARG A 242 3.02 -6.68 3.47
C ARG A 242 1.64 -6.85 4.08
N ALA A 243 1.46 -6.42 5.34
CA ALA A 243 0.15 -6.37 5.98
C ALA A 243 -0.78 -5.41 5.23
N GLN A 244 -0.32 -4.19 4.90
CA GLN A 244 -1.10 -3.25 4.07
C GLN A 244 -1.52 -3.85 2.73
N PHE A 245 -0.60 -4.48 2.00
CA PHE A 245 -0.91 -5.11 0.73
C PHE A 245 -2.01 -6.18 0.86
N GLN A 246 -1.97 -6.99 1.92
CA GLN A 246 -3.03 -7.97 2.19
C GLN A 246 -4.36 -7.32 2.59
N PHE A 247 -4.33 -6.21 3.34
CA PHE A 247 -5.53 -5.43 3.63
C PHE A 247 -6.15 -4.81 2.37
N GLU A 248 -5.36 -4.34 1.41
CA GLU A 248 -5.85 -3.92 0.09
C GLU A 248 -6.47 -5.07 -0.72
N LEU A 249 -5.90 -6.28 -0.64
CA LEU A 249 -6.50 -7.46 -1.27
C LEU A 249 -7.84 -7.85 -0.63
N ILE A 250 -7.95 -7.80 0.71
CA ILE A 250 -9.21 -7.99 1.44
C ILE A 250 -10.24 -6.95 0.99
N ARG A 251 -9.88 -5.67 0.99
CA ARG A 251 -10.71 -4.55 0.54
C ARG A 251 -11.20 -4.73 -0.89
N ALA A 252 -10.30 -5.05 -1.82
CA ALA A 252 -10.62 -5.26 -3.22
C ALA A 252 -11.49 -6.51 -3.45
N THR A 253 -11.28 -7.58 -2.67
CA THR A 253 -12.12 -8.80 -2.70
C THR A 253 -13.57 -8.45 -2.33
N VAL A 254 -13.76 -7.65 -1.28
CA VAL A 254 -15.10 -7.21 -0.84
C VAL A 254 -15.78 -6.33 -1.88
N LEU A 255 -15.05 -5.41 -2.52
CA LEU A 255 -15.61 -4.58 -3.61
C LEU A 255 -15.97 -5.41 -4.85
N CYS A 256 -15.24 -6.49 -5.11
CA CYS A 256 -15.56 -7.44 -6.19
C CYS A 256 -16.80 -8.29 -5.88
N ASP A 257 -16.95 -8.78 -4.66
CA ASP A 257 -18.16 -9.50 -4.18
C ASP A 257 -19.43 -8.63 -4.33
N ARG A 258 -19.32 -7.33 -4.07
CA ARG A 258 -20.42 -6.34 -4.22
C ARG A 258 -20.71 -5.92 -5.66
N GLY A 259 -19.87 -6.30 -6.64
CA GLY A 259 -19.95 -5.79 -8.01
C GLY A 259 -19.52 -4.33 -8.18
N GLU A 260 -18.84 -3.75 -7.19
CA GLU A 260 -18.30 -2.38 -7.20
C GLU A 260 -16.93 -2.28 -7.91
N SER A 261 -16.48 -3.35 -8.57
CA SER A 261 -15.20 -3.41 -9.29
C SER A 261 -15.33 -4.13 -10.64
N ALA A 262 -14.55 -3.66 -11.62
CA ALA A 262 -14.58 -4.22 -12.97
C ALA A 262 -14.11 -5.70 -12.99
N PRO A 263 -14.70 -6.59 -13.82
CA PRO A 263 -14.38 -8.02 -13.82
C PRO A 263 -12.90 -8.35 -14.00
N ALA A 264 -12.16 -7.58 -14.82
CA ALA A 264 -10.71 -7.75 -15.00
C ALA A 264 -9.95 -7.57 -13.68
N ARG A 265 -10.24 -6.49 -12.93
CA ARG A 265 -9.65 -6.22 -11.61
C ARG A 265 -9.94 -7.35 -10.63
N CYS A 266 -11.13 -7.95 -10.69
CA CYS A 266 -11.50 -9.05 -9.81
C CYS A 266 -10.77 -10.36 -10.14
N ALA A 267 -10.46 -10.60 -11.41
CA ALA A 267 -9.56 -11.68 -11.82
C ALA A 267 -8.14 -11.45 -11.29
N ASP A 268 -7.61 -10.23 -11.40
CA ASP A 268 -6.27 -9.86 -10.91
C ASP A 268 -6.17 -10.01 -9.38
N VAL A 269 -7.14 -9.50 -8.63
CA VAL A 269 -7.21 -9.64 -7.16
C VAL A 269 -7.23 -11.11 -6.75
N SER A 270 -8.02 -11.94 -7.45
CA SER A 270 -8.07 -13.39 -7.20
C SER A 270 -6.72 -14.06 -7.47
N ALA A 271 -6.06 -13.70 -8.57
CA ALA A 271 -4.74 -14.23 -8.95
C ALA A 271 -3.62 -13.80 -7.97
N LEU A 272 -3.72 -12.61 -7.38
CA LEU A 272 -2.77 -12.11 -6.39
C LEU A 272 -3.01 -12.71 -4.99
N ALA A 273 -4.26 -12.88 -4.57
CA ALA A 273 -4.61 -13.38 -3.23
C ALA A 273 -4.39 -14.90 -3.10
N ALA A 274 -4.79 -15.69 -4.10
CA ALA A 274 -4.70 -17.16 -4.06
C ALA A 274 -3.32 -17.72 -3.63
N PRO A 275 -2.17 -17.31 -4.22
CA PRO A 275 -0.86 -17.84 -3.81
C PRO A 275 -0.42 -17.41 -2.41
N LEU A 276 -0.97 -16.32 -1.86
CA LEU A 276 -0.70 -15.90 -0.48
C LEU A 276 -1.46 -16.76 0.52
N ILE A 277 -2.74 -17.03 0.25
CA ILE A 277 -3.58 -17.90 1.08
C ILE A 277 -3.01 -19.33 1.10
N LEU A 278 -2.53 -19.85 -0.03
CA LEU A 278 -1.87 -21.16 -0.10
C LEU A 278 -0.50 -21.21 0.60
N ARG A 279 0.12 -20.06 0.87
CA ARG A 279 1.42 -19.94 1.58
C ARG A 279 1.25 -19.30 2.96
N TRP A 280 0.07 -19.43 3.56
CA TRP A 280 -0.26 -18.89 4.87
C TRP A 280 0.73 -19.34 5.95
N ARG A 281 1.14 -18.42 6.83
CA ARG A 281 2.08 -18.67 7.93
C ARG A 281 1.50 -18.25 9.26
N GLN A 282 1.94 -18.93 10.32
CA GLN A 282 1.66 -18.49 11.69
C GLN A 282 2.34 -17.15 11.99
N ALA A 283 1.65 -16.27 12.72
CA ALA A 283 2.12 -14.95 13.11
C ALA A 283 3.44 -15.02 13.92
N HIS A 284 3.60 -16.01 14.81
CA HIS A 284 4.87 -16.26 15.50
C HIS A 284 6.03 -16.61 14.55
N SER A 285 5.77 -17.31 13.45
CA SER A 285 6.77 -17.61 12.42
C SER A 285 7.17 -16.35 11.64
N ILE A 286 6.22 -15.46 11.38
CA ILE A 286 6.47 -14.15 10.77
C ILE A 286 7.35 -13.31 11.71
N MET A 287 6.93 -13.09 12.96
CA MET A 287 7.67 -12.26 13.92
C MET A 287 9.08 -12.80 14.24
N ARG A 288 9.24 -14.11 14.43
CA ARG A 288 10.58 -14.71 14.62
C ARG A 288 11.51 -14.53 13.42
N ALA A 289 10.98 -14.47 12.19
CA ALA A 289 11.79 -14.23 11.01
C ALA A 289 12.26 -12.76 10.91
N LEU A 290 11.46 -11.81 11.40
CA LEU A 290 11.79 -10.38 11.45
C LEU A 290 12.75 -10.04 12.60
N ALA A 291 12.70 -10.78 13.70
CA ALA A 291 13.55 -10.62 14.87
C ALA A 291 15.01 -11.08 14.67
N ARG A 292 15.34 -11.73 13.54
CA ARG A 292 16.73 -12.10 13.22
C ARG A 292 17.48 -10.89 12.66
N PRO A 293 18.70 -10.58 13.13
CA PRO A 293 19.48 -9.49 12.60
C PRO A 293 19.84 -9.73 11.13
N ALA A 294 19.81 -8.68 10.30
CA ALA A 294 20.10 -8.76 8.87
C ALA A 294 21.58 -9.05 8.54
N SER A 295 22.46 -9.07 9.54
CA SER A 295 23.86 -9.52 9.45
C SER A 295 23.92 -11.04 9.55
N GLY A 296 24.13 -11.71 8.41
CA GLY A 296 24.02 -13.17 8.34
C GLY A 296 25.17 -13.94 8.98
N GLU A 297 24.83 -14.98 9.71
CA GLU A 297 25.51 -16.27 9.56
C GLU A 297 24.69 -17.11 8.58
N ALA A 298 25.26 -17.38 7.41
CA ALA A 298 24.77 -18.42 6.51
C ALA A 298 25.36 -19.75 6.99
N ASP A 299 24.77 -20.30 8.05
CA ASP A 299 25.05 -21.66 8.51
C ASP A 299 23.74 -22.38 8.90
N GLY A 300 23.70 -23.70 8.72
CA GLY A 300 22.57 -24.54 9.14
C GLY A 300 21.33 -24.51 8.23
N SER A 301 21.47 -25.02 7.01
CA SER A 301 20.44 -25.75 6.24
C SER A 301 18.97 -25.27 6.35
N VAL A 302 18.49 -24.56 5.32
CA VAL A 302 17.08 -24.73 4.93
C VAL A 302 16.96 -26.14 4.36
N GLU A 303 16.34 -27.05 5.13
CA GLU A 303 15.95 -28.36 4.63
C GLU A 303 14.86 -28.17 3.56
N MET A 304 15.30 -28.08 2.30
CA MET A 304 14.42 -28.32 1.17
C MET A 304 13.92 -29.75 1.30
N ALA A 305 12.70 -29.92 1.81
CA ALA A 305 11.95 -31.15 1.63
C ALA A 305 12.02 -31.53 0.14
N PRO A 306 12.51 -32.74 -0.20
CA PRO A 306 12.75 -33.08 -1.60
C PRO A 306 11.44 -33.00 -2.37
N VAL A 307 11.50 -32.34 -3.53
CA VAL A 307 10.42 -32.40 -4.51
C VAL A 307 10.20 -33.88 -4.84
N PRO A 308 8.99 -34.44 -4.65
CA PRO A 308 8.76 -35.83 -5.00
C PRO A 308 8.87 -35.97 -6.52
N ASP A 309 9.84 -36.77 -6.97
CA ASP A 309 10.00 -37.09 -8.38
C ASP A 309 8.70 -37.72 -8.94
N PRO A 310 8.33 -37.40 -10.20
CA PRO A 310 7.13 -37.95 -10.80
C PRO A 310 7.23 -39.46 -10.97
N VAL A 311 6.27 -40.17 -10.37
CA VAL A 311 5.95 -41.61 -10.46
C VAL A 311 6.84 -42.41 -11.43
N ARG A 312 7.85 -43.07 -10.88
CA ARG A 312 8.55 -44.14 -11.58
C ARG A 312 7.65 -45.38 -11.57
N GLN A 313 7.02 -45.67 -12.71
CA GLN A 313 6.32 -46.95 -12.91
C GLN A 313 7.32 -48.10 -12.69
N PRO A 314 7.01 -49.12 -11.87
CA PRO A 314 7.78 -50.34 -11.84
C PRO A 314 7.41 -51.19 -13.07
N ASP A 315 8.37 -51.35 -13.98
CA ASP A 315 8.32 -52.37 -15.01
C ASP A 315 8.17 -53.78 -14.40
N ALA A 316 7.55 -54.67 -15.15
CA ALA A 316 7.14 -56.01 -14.72
C ALA A 316 8.29 -56.99 -14.45
N VAL A 317 7.94 -58.18 -13.90
CA VAL A 317 8.55 -59.55 -14.07
C VAL A 317 8.46 -60.35 -12.74
N PRO A 318 8.12 -61.66 -12.73
CA PRO A 318 7.30 -62.46 -13.66
C PRO A 318 6.22 -63.32 -12.93
N GLU A 319 5.50 -64.16 -13.69
CA GLU A 319 4.60 -65.20 -13.18
C GLU A 319 5.33 -66.31 -12.39
N ARG A 320 4.66 -66.88 -11.37
CA ARG A 320 4.86 -68.26 -10.93
C ARG A 320 3.61 -68.88 -10.27
N GLU A 321 3.11 -69.89 -10.97
CA GLU A 321 2.18 -70.97 -10.67
C GLU A 321 1.63 -71.17 -9.23
N ALA A 322 0.30 -71.04 -9.14
CA ALA A 322 -0.69 -71.93 -8.51
C ALA A 322 -0.36 -72.79 -7.27
N GLU A 323 -1.20 -72.68 -6.24
CA GLU A 323 -1.86 -73.84 -5.62
C GLU A 323 -3.29 -73.51 -5.14
N ASP A 324 -4.11 -74.53 -4.86
CA ASP A 324 -5.59 -74.52 -4.91
C ASP A 324 -6.28 -74.10 -3.59
N GLY A 325 -7.51 -73.56 -3.67
CA GLY A 325 -8.18 -72.88 -2.55
C GLY A 325 -9.69 -72.57 -2.65
N ARG A 326 -10.42 -73.18 -3.59
CA ARG A 326 -11.89 -73.45 -3.55
C ARG A 326 -12.89 -72.37 -3.01
N VAL A 327 -13.45 -71.58 -3.94
CA VAL A 327 -14.89 -71.25 -4.15
C VAL A 327 -15.85 -71.13 -2.93
N VAL A 328 -16.38 -69.91 -2.72
CA VAL A 328 -17.84 -69.61 -2.78
C VAL A 328 -18.01 -68.26 -3.50
N ALA A 329 -19.04 -68.12 -4.33
CA ALA A 329 -19.36 -66.88 -5.06
C ALA A 329 -20.81 -66.47 -4.83
N GLU A 330 -21.06 -65.16 -4.69
CA GLU A 330 -22.40 -64.57 -4.96
C GLU A 330 -22.27 -63.10 -5.41
N GLU A 331 -22.94 -62.81 -6.54
CA GLU A 331 -23.32 -61.54 -7.19
C GLU A 331 -22.41 -60.28 -7.32
N GLN A 332 -21.91 -60.09 -8.55
CA GLN A 332 -21.72 -58.79 -9.25
C GLN A 332 -23.09 -58.12 -9.56
N VAL A 333 -23.30 -56.85 -10.00
CA VAL A 333 -22.54 -55.70 -10.56
C VAL A 333 -23.40 -54.41 -10.31
N PRO A 334 -23.08 -53.16 -10.76
CA PRO A 334 -21.80 -52.51 -11.17
C PRO A 334 -21.54 -51.10 -10.53
N SER A 335 -20.33 -50.57 -10.77
CA SER A 335 -19.92 -49.17 -11.14
C SER A 335 -20.90 -47.99 -10.86
N THR A 336 -20.50 -46.79 -10.42
CA THR A 336 -19.36 -45.94 -10.85
C THR A 336 -18.97 -44.85 -9.82
N ALA A 337 -17.69 -44.48 -9.79
CA ALA A 337 -17.17 -43.12 -9.56
C ALA A 337 -16.38 -42.70 -10.84
N PRO A 338 -15.89 -41.45 -11.06
CA PRO A 338 -15.78 -40.29 -10.15
C PRO A 338 -16.24 -38.95 -10.79
N GLY A 339 -15.95 -37.80 -10.15
CA GLY A 339 -16.19 -36.47 -10.74
C GLY A 339 -15.44 -35.32 -10.06
N THR A 340 -14.25 -35.00 -10.54
CA THR A 340 -13.52 -33.76 -10.21
C THR A 340 -14.05 -32.60 -11.07
N PRO A 341 -14.37 -31.41 -10.53
CA PRO A 341 -14.85 -30.30 -11.34
C PRO A 341 -13.71 -29.66 -12.15
N LEU A 342 -13.85 -29.67 -13.48
CA LEU A 342 -13.00 -28.92 -14.42
C LEU A 342 -13.40 -27.44 -14.44
N PRO A 343 -12.47 -26.51 -14.77
CA PRO A 343 -12.79 -25.08 -14.90
C PRO A 343 -13.73 -24.82 -16.09
N LEU A 344 -14.64 -23.86 -15.91
CA LEU A 344 -15.64 -23.48 -16.90
C LEU A 344 -15.01 -22.88 -18.17
N ALA A 345 -15.53 -23.29 -19.33
CA ALA A 345 -15.12 -22.76 -20.62
C ALA A 345 -15.57 -21.30 -20.82
N ARG A 346 -14.72 -20.52 -21.49
CA ARG A 346 -14.98 -19.12 -21.85
C ARG A 346 -15.96 -19.05 -23.04
N PRO A 347 -17.07 -18.30 -22.97
CA PRO A 347 -17.98 -18.17 -24.11
C PRO A 347 -17.37 -17.31 -25.22
N GLY A 348 -17.55 -17.71 -26.48
CA GLY A 348 -17.28 -16.87 -27.67
C GLY A 348 -16.00 -17.21 -28.45
N ALA A 349 -15.96 -18.40 -29.06
CA ALA A 349 -15.02 -18.72 -30.13
C ALA A 349 -15.63 -19.79 -31.06
N GLU A 350 -16.59 -19.39 -31.89
CA GLU A 350 -16.98 -20.21 -33.04
C GLU A 350 -15.97 -20.00 -34.18
N SER A 351 -15.47 -21.11 -34.72
CA SER A 351 -14.45 -21.14 -35.75
C SER A 351 -15.09 -21.35 -37.12
N GLU A 352 -14.89 -20.41 -38.05
CA GLU A 352 -14.82 -20.74 -39.47
C GLU A 352 -13.53 -20.17 -40.08
N THR A 353 -12.89 -20.98 -40.91
CA THR A 353 -11.57 -20.71 -41.49
C THR A 353 -11.70 -20.52 -42.99
N VAL A 354 -11.36 -19.32 -43.50
CA VAL A 354 -10.90 -19.14 -44.88
C VAL A 354 -9.81 -18.06 -44.89
N SER A 355 -8.68 -18.36 -45.53
CA SER A 355 -7.58 -17.43 -45.82
C SER A 355 -7.97 -16.52 -46.98
N ASP A 356 -7.58 -15.23 -46.97
CA ASP A 356 -6.73 -14.68 -48.03
C ASP A 356 -6.39 -13.17 -47.91
N PHE A 357 -5.16 -12.87 -48.34
CA PHE A 357 -4.60 -11.58 -48.80
C PHE A 357 -4.30 -10.40 -47.84
N LEU A 358 -3.28 -9.65 -48.31
CA LEU A 358 -2.44 -8.62 -47.69
C LEU A 358 -3.13 -7.25 -47.42
N PRO A 359 -2.49 -6.32 -46.69
CA PRO A 359 -3.15 -5.12 -46.18
C PRO A 359 -3.20 -3.98 -47.20
N ASP A 360 -4.25 -3.15 -47.11
CA ASP A 360 -4.33 -1.89 -47.83
C ASP A 360 -4.40 -0.69 -46.88
N THR A 361 -3.52 0.28 -47.12
CA THR A 361 -3.47 1.57 -46.42
C THR A 361 -4.25 2.62 -47.18
N SER A 362 -5.47 2.93 -46.74
CA SER A 362 -6.21 4.16 -47.04
C SER A 362 -7.42 4.24 -46.10
N SER A 363 -7.59 5.26 -45.27
CA SER A 363 -7.92 6.61 -45.74
C SER A 363 -7.48 7.68 -44.73
N LEU A 364 -6.60 8.57 -45.17
CA LEU A 364 -6.57 9.96 -44.70
C LEU A 364 -7.40 10.80 -45.70
N GLU A 365 -7.82 11.99 -45.26
CA GLU A 365 -8.39 13.09 -46.08
C GLU A 365 -9.82 12.92 -46.63
N SER A 366 -10.80 13.36 -45.83
CA SER A 366 -11.89 14.32 -46.16
C SER A 366 -12.98 14.14 -45.10
N SER A 367 -13.37 15.15 -44.31
CA SER A 367 -13.74 16.50 -44.74
C SER A 367 -13.33 17.58 -43.75
N ALA A 368 -13.03 18.77 -44.26
CA ALA A 368 -12.79 19.98 -43.46
C ALA A 368 -13.89 21.03 -43.68
N GLN A 369 -13.98 21.99 -42.75
CA GLN A 369 -14.81 23.21 -42.73
C GLN A 369 -16.31 22.98 -42.38
N ALA A 370 -16.95 23.87 -41.60
CA ALA A 370 -16.58 25.24 -41.21
C ALA A 370 -16.95 25.60 -39.75
N ASP A 371 -16.16 26.51 -39.16
CA ASP A 371 -16.48 27.66 -38.27
C ASP A 371 -17.42 27.49 -37.03
N GLU A 372 -17.23 28.17 -35.89
CA GLU A 372 -16.35 29.30 -35.54
C GLU A 372 -16.09 29.37 -34.00
N ALA A 373 -15.30 30.38 -33.56
CA ALA A 373 -15.14 30.86 -32.16
C ALA A 373 -14.25 30.08 -31.17
N MET A 374 -12.92 30.29 -31.28
CA MET A 374 -12.01 30.33 -30.12
C MET A 374 -12.04 31.73 -29.45
N PRO A 375 -11.53 31.83 -28.21
CA PRO A 375 -10.45 32.80 -27.98
C PRO A 375 -9.18 32.16 -27.42
N GLU A 376 -8.02 32.57 -27.95
CA GLU A 376 -6.70 32.08 -27.54
C GLU A 376 -6.26 32.63 -26.18
N HIS A 377 -5.49 31.84 -25.43
CA HIS A 377 -4.51 32.33 -24.45
C HIS A 377 -3.12 31.78 -24.80
N ARG A 378 -2.40 32.52 -25.67
CA ARG A 378 -0.97 32.27 -25.91
C ARG A 378 -0.12 33.03 -24.88
N LEU A 379 0.81 32.33 -24.25
CA LEU A 379 1.93 32.95 -23.54
C LEU A 379 3.10 33.17 -24.51
N PRO A 380 3.80 34.32 -24.46
CA PRO A 380 4.92 34.60 -25.37
C PRO A 380 6.20 33.89 -24.91
N LEU A 381 6.82 33.13 -25.81
CA LEU A 381 8.18 32.62 -25.65
C LEU A 381 9.17 33.67 -26.18
N ALA A 382 10.17 34.04 -25.37
CA ALA A 382 11.32 34.81 -25.83
C ALA A 382 12.41 33.85 -26.37
N PRO A 383 13.08 34.17 -27.49
CA PRO A 383 14.22 33.39 -27.99
C PRO A 383 15.49 33.66 -27.16
N PRO A 384 16.46 32.73 -27.13
CA PRO A 384 17.70 32.88 -26.37
C PRO A 384 18.74 33.77 -27.08
N GLU A 385 19.54 34.47 -26.27
CA GLU A 385 20.91 34.92 -26.60
C GLU A 385 21.95 33.98 -25.97
#